data_AF-A0A1N6YSE7-F1
#
_entry.id   AF-A0A1N6YSE7-F1
#
_cell.length_a   1.000
_cell.length_b   1.000
_cell.length_c   1.000
_cell.angle_alpha   90.00
_cell.angle_beta   90.00
_cell.angle_gamma   90.00
#
_symmetry.space_group_name_H-M   'P 1'
#
loop_
_entity.id
_entity.type
_entity.pdbx_description
1 polymer ?
#
loop_
_entity_poly.entity_id
_entity_poly.type
_entity_poly.pdbx_seq_one_letter_code
_entity_poly.pdbx_strand_id
1 'polypeptide(L)'
;MSVRTTLTRSLAALVAAAGPVALPATALAAPSDGPTPSPGAATVTRAGTSFLTATTIAAGQPVQVDASTGDYLYWSFTADAGQVHDISATVSFPGARSGASTWTVEVFDGLRRRQACTAGAQTPTADKAASSVSLGCTLREVRPWAEPWSADPLPGTYFVRLSVADVPEPDLGAPVEVELLVSADGEGAPADDGELAVPLVPNTRAGAVLTDEQAIAPVDDADEGSWLDDLLPALGSRWIWTSVGGILAAVAGVVGFALTRRPRRA
;
A
#
# COMPACT_ATOMS: atom_id res chain seq x y z
N MET A 1 -16.32 -24.24 61.92
CA MET A 1 -15.49 -23.44 62.85
C MET A 1 -14.86 -22.31 62.06
N SER A 2 -15.24 -21.10 62.44
CA SER A 2 -14.80 -19.81 61.92
C SER A 2 -13.53 -19.39 62.64
N VAL A 3 -12.54 -18.79 61.95
CA VAL A 3 -11.80 -17.64 62.48
C VAL A 3 -11.39 -16.74 61.31
N ARG A 4 -12.02 -15.57 61.26
CA ARG A 4 -11.58 -14.35 60.58
C ARG A 4 -10.41 -13.76 61.35
N THR A 5 -9.43 -13.15 60.66
CA THR A 5 -8.67 -12.06 61.26
C THR A 5 -8.32 -11.01 60.20
N THR A 6 -9.16 -9.98 60.16
CA THR A 6 -8.87 -8.64 59.66
C THR A 6 -7.88 -7.93 60.59
N LEU A 7 -6.90 -7.22 60.04
CA LEU A 7 -6.19 -6.16 60.77
C LEU A 7 -5.94 -4.96 59.85
N THR A 8 -6.81 -3.98 60.05
CA THR A 8 -6.77 -2.58 59.66
C THR A 8 -5.78 -1.78 60.53
N ARG A 9 -5.06 -0.81 59.94
CA ARG A 9 -4.93 0.62 60.35
C ARG A 9 -3.75 1.27 59.60
N SER A 10 -4.00 2.30 58.76
CA SER A 10 -3.92 3.76 59.07
C SER A 10 -2.46 4.26 59.02
N LEU A 11 -2.06 5.45 58.55
CA LEU A 11 -2.66 6.69 58.06
C LEU A 11 -1.45 7.51 57.54
N ALA A 12 -1.55 8.27 56.45
CA ALA A 12 -0.87 9.57 56.30
C ALA A 12 -1.29 10.21 54.98
N ALA A 13 -2.22 11.15 55.10
CA ALA A 13 -2.59 12.09 54.06
C ALA A 13 -1.49 13.13 53.86
N LEU A 14 -1.22 13.48 52.60
CA LEU A 14 -0.59 14.75 52.25
C LEU A 14 -1.33 15.31 51.05
N VAL A 15 -2.27 16.21 51.35
CA VAL A 15 -2.92 17.10 50.39
C VAL A 15 -2.09 18.38 50.38
N ALA A 16 -1.60 18.79 49.20
CA ALA A 16 -1.21 20.16 48.93
C ALA A 16 -1.41 20.46 47.44
N ALA A 17 -2.04 21.59 47.18
CA ALA A 17 -2.57 22.04 45.91
C ALA A 17 -1.53 22.72 45.02
N ALA A 18 -1.67 22.55 43.69
CA ALA A 18 -1.23 23.45 42.63
C ALA A 18 -1.95 22.98 41.34
N GLY A 19 -3.03 23.62 40.90
CA GLY A 19 -2.99 24.76 39.98
C GLY A 19 -3.51 24.30 38.60
N PRO A 20 -4.51 24.95 37.98
CA PRO A 20 -5.04 24.51 36.69
C PRO A 20 -4.01 24.86 35.61
N VAL A 21 -3.35 23.84 35.05
CA VAL A 21 -2.53 24.01 33.85
C VAL A 21 -3.49 24.20 32.69
N ALA A 22 -3.59 25.43 32.21
CA ALA A 22 -4.19 25.73 30.92
C ALA A 22 -3.38 25.00 29.84
N LEU A 23 -3.97 23.93 29.29
CA LEU A 23 -3.43 23.25 28.12
C LEU A 23 -3.52 24.22 26.94
N PRO A 24 -2.43 24.51 26.21
CA PRO A 24 -2.56 25.18 24.93
C PRO A 24 -3.31 24.22 24.01
N ALA A 25 -4.39 24.71 23.39
CA ALA A 25 -5.01 24.04 22.27
C ALA A 25 -3.96 23.97 21.16
N THR A 26 -3.26 22.83 21.08
CA THR A 26 -2.54 22.45 19.88
C THR A 26 -3.60 22.31 18.80
N ALA A 27 -3.65 23.28 17.89
CA ALA A 27 -4.26 23.07 16.60
C ALA A 27 -3.67 21.76 16.06
N LEU A 28 -4.51 20.74 15.87
CA LEU A 28 -4.15 19.60 15.06
C LEU A 28 -3.85 20.16 13.67
N ALA A 29 -2.58 20.41 13.39
CA ALA A 29 -2.12 20.30 12.02
C ALA A 29 -2.43 18.85 11.62
N ALA A 30 -3.32 18.69 10.63
CA ALA A 30 -3.54 17.39 10.02
C ALA A 30 -2.16 16.84 9.62
N PRO A 31 -1.83 15.58 9.91
CA PRO A 31 -0.63 14.98 9.37
C PRO A 31 -0.76 15.01 7.84
N SER A 32 0.07 15.83 7.21
CA SER A 32 0.29 15.79 5.76
C SER A 32 1.17 14.59 5.41
N ASP A 33 0.81 13.40 5.89
CA ASP A 33 1.45 12.13 5.54
C ASP A 33 0.87 11.62 4.22
N GLY A 34 0.89 12.49 3.21
CA GLY A 34 0.59 12.13 1.82
C GLY A 34 1.88 11.76 1.10
N PRO A 35 1.81 10.95 0.04
CA PRO A 35 2.97 10.68 -0.79
C PRO A 35 3.57 11.98 -1.34
N THR A 36 4.89 11.99 -1.56
CA THR A 36 5.62 13.13 -2.12
C THR A 36 6.08 12.80 -3.53
N PRO A 37 6.00 13.75 -4.49
CA PRO A 37 6.43 13.48 -5.86
C PRO A 37 7.93 13.19 -5.95
N SER A 38 8.30 12.35 -6.91
CA SER A 38 9.69 12.05 -7.23
C SER A 38 10.41 13.31 -7.75
N PRO A 39 11.63 13.61 -7.26
CA PRO A 39 12.38 14.78 -7.71
C PRO A 39 12.58 14.82 -9.23
N GLY A 40 12.18 15.93 -9.87
CA GLY A 40 12.35 16.14 -11.30
C GLY A 40 11.37 15.40 -12.22
N ALA A 41 10.37 14.70 -11.67
CA ALA A 41 9.34 14.05 -12.46
C ALA A 41 8.46 15.08 -13.20
N ALA A 42 8.19 14.82 -14.49
CA ALA A 42 7.33 15.68 -15.30
C ALA A 42 5.86 15.52 -14.89
N THR A 43 5.18 16.64 -14.62
CA THR A 43 3.76 16.65 -14.28
C THR A 43 2.89 16.20 -15.46
N VAL A 44 2.01 15.24 -15.21
CA VAL A 44 1.02 14.77 -16.18
C VAL A 44 -0.19 15.69 -16.13
N THR A 45 -0.54 16.27 -17.27
CA THR A 45 -1.63 17.25 -17.39
C THR A 45 -2.85 16.73 -18.13
N ARG A 46 -3.02 15.41 -18.16
CA ARG A 46 -4.13 14.74 -18.83
C ARG A 46 -4.70 13.61 -17.98
N ALA A 47 -6.00 13.41 -18.10
CA ALA A 47 -6.71 12.23 -17.63
C ALA A 47 -7.39 11.49 -18.80
N GLY A 48 -7.60 10.20 -18.64
CA GLY A 48 -8.51 9.43 -19.47
C GLY A 48 -9.97 9.60 -19.02
N THR A 49 -10.90 9.15 -19.86
CA THR A 49 -12.35 9.19 -19.60
C THR A 49 -12.98 7.79 -19.44
N SER A 50 -12.17 6.75 -19.62
CA SER A 50 -12.56 5.35 -19.47
C SER A 50 -11.33 4.50 -19.13
N PHE A 51 -11.55 3.24 -18.73
CA PHE A 51 -10.46 2.27 -18.57
C PHE A 51 -9.58 2.10 -19.81
N LEU A 52 -10.16 2.19 -21.02
CA LEU A 52 -9.42 2.03 -22.28
C LEU A 52 -8.59 3.25 -22.65
N THR A 53 -8.97 4.42 -22.15
CA THR A 53 -8.32 5.72 -22.45
C THR A 53 -7.57 6.26 -21.25
N ALA A 54 -7.43 5.47 -20.18
CA ALA A 54 -6.73 5.85 -18.96
C ALA A 54 -5.32 6.34 -19.29
N THR A 55 -4.94 7.48 -18.70
CA THR A 55 -3.61 8.04 -18.93
C THR A 55 -2.61 7.30 -18.05
N THR A 56 -1.57 6.73 -18.66
CA THR A 56 -0.51 6.04 -17.92
C THR A 56 0.32 7.03 -17.13
N ILE A 57 0.55 6.72 -15.86
CA ILE A 57 1.40 7.46 -14.92
C ILE A 57 2.38 6.50 -14.25
N ALA A 58 3.58 6.99 -13.92
CA ALA A 58 4.53 6.24 -13.12
C ALA A 58 4.33 6.53 -11.62
N ALA A 59 4.79 5.62 -10.75
CA ALA A 59 4.85 5.89 -9.32
C ALA A 59 5.76 7.10 -9.03
N GLY A 60 5.31 7.97 -8.13
CA GLY A 60 5.95 9.25 -7.80
C GLY A 60 5.77 10.34 -8.86
N GLN A 61 5.08 10.08 -9.98
CA GLN A 61 4.83 11.10 -11.00
C GLN A 61 3.62 11.96 -10.63
N PRO A 62 3.79 13.29 -10.46
CA PRO A 62 2.66 14.15 -10.12
C PRO A 62 1.71 14.31 -11.31
N VAL A 63 0.42 14.43 -11.00
CA VAL A 63 -0.65 14.70 -11.95
C VAL A 63 -1.36 15.99 -11.53
N GLN A 64 -1.60 16.89 -12.48
CA GLN A 64 -2.41 18.10 -12.30
C GLN A 64 -3.29 18.31 -13.51
N VAL A 65 -4.61 18.20 -13.34
CA VAL A 65 -5.58 18.23 -14.45
C VAL A 65 -6.73 19.16 -14.13
N ASP A 66 -7.00 20.09 -15.05
CA ASP A 66 -8.25 20.83 -15.07
C ASP A 66 -9.38 19.93 -15.59
N ALA A 67 -10.46 19.82 -14.84
CA ALA A 67 -11.61 18.98 -15.16
C ALA A 67 -12.93 19.68 -14.83
N SER A 68 -14.04 19.01 -15.11
CA SER A 68 -15.37 19.47 -14.74
C SER A 68 -16.01 18.55 -13.71
N THR A 69 -16.79 19.13 -12.81
CA THR A 69 -17.59 18.38 -11.84
C THR A 69 -18.58 17.48 -12.58
N GLY A 70 -18.57 16.18 -12.30
CA GLY A 70 -19.36 15.18 -13.02
C GLY A 70 -18.54 14.31 -13.98
N ASP A 71 -17.30 14.71 -14.29
CA ASP A 71 -16.41 13.89 -15.10
C ASP A 71 -15.95 12.63 -14.35
N TYR A 72 -15.70 11.57 -15.12
CA TYR A 72 -14.97 10.41 -14.65
C TYR A 72 -13.53 10.48 -15.18
N LEU A 73 -12.57 10.61 -14.27
CA LEU A 73 -11.16 10.73 -14.60
C LEU A 73 -10.44 9.42 -14.34
N TYR A 74 -9.64 8.97 -15.31
CA TYR A 74 -8.96 7.68 -15.28
C TYR A 74 -7.45 7.81 -15.52
N TRP A 75 -6.68 7.14 -14.66
CA TRP A 75 -5.25 6.93 -14.82
C TRP A 75 -4.91 5.46 -14.62
N SER A 76 -3.78 5.03 -15.18
CA SER A 76 -3.25 3.69 -14.96
C SER A 76 -1.80 3.73 -14.49
N PHE A 77 -1.45 2.79 -13.61
CA PHE A 77 -0.08 2.60 -13.13
C PHE A 77 0.22 1.10 -13.04
N THR A 78 1.51 0.74 -13.03
CA THR A 78 1.95 -0.64 -12.84
C THR A 78 2.26 -0.88 -11.37
N ALA A 79 1.94 -2.08 -10.90
CA ALA A 79 2.24 -2.53 -9.55
C ALA A 79 2.95 -3.87 -9.62
N ASP A 80 4.07 -3.99 -8.92
CA ASP A 80 4.89 -5.19 -8.85
C ASP A 80 4.73 -5.88 -7.49
N ALA A 81 5.05 -7.17 -7.42
CA ALA A 81 4.97 -7.92 -6.17
C ALA A 81 5.85 -7.28 -5.08
N GLY A 82 5.36 -7.28 -3.83
CA GLY A 82 5.99 -6.68 -2.66
C GLY A 82 5.79 -5.17 -2.54
N GLN A 83 5.15 -4.52 -3.51
CA GLN A 83 4.83 -3.10 -3.43
C GLN A 83 3.52 -2.87 -2.68
N VAL A 84 3.48 -1.79 -1.90
CA VAL A 84 2.27 -1.16 -1.35
C VAL A 84 2.14 0.19 -2.03
N HIS A 85 1.00 0.43 -2.68
CA HIS A 85 0.75 1.72 -3.33
C HIS A 85 -0.13 2.61 -2.46
N ASP A 86 0.29 3.85 -2.27
CA ASP A 86 -0.54 4.91 -1.72
C ASP A 86 -0.97 5.89 -2.82
N ILE A 87 -2.28 6.00 -3.02
CA ILE A 87 -2.91 6.91 -3.96
C ILE A 87 -3.45 8.09 -3.15
N SER A 88 -3.02 9.30 -3.45
CA SER A 88 -3.60 10.54 -2.90
C SER A 88 -4.14 11.43 -4.01
N ALA A 89 -5.36 11.92 -3.86
CA ALA A 89 -5.98 12.87 -4.77
C ALA A 89 -6.51 14.08 -4.00
N THR A 90 -6.34 15.28 -4.54
CA THR A 90 -7.00 16.49 -4.04
C THR A 90 -7.80 17.13 -5.15
N VAL A 91 -9.06 17.43 -4.89
CA VAL A 91 -9.93 18.18 -5.80
C VAL A 91 -10.14 19.57 -5.22
N SER A 92 -9.75 20.59 -5.96
CA SER A 92 -9.88 22.00 -5.61
C SER A 92 -11.07 22.64 -6.33
N PHE A 93 -11.76 23.53 -5.62
CA PHE A 93 -12.98 24.21 -6.07
C PHE A 93 -12.72 25.72 -6.24
N PRO A 94 -12.32 26.19 -7.43
CA PRO A 94 -12.00 27.60 -7.66
C PRO A 94 -13.23 28.52 -7.65
N GLY A 95 -14.43 27.97 -7.85
CA GLY A 95 -15.70 28.70 -7.91
C GLY A 95 -16.55 28.54 -6.65
N ALA A 96 -17.54 29.42 -6.51
CA ALA A 96 -18.57 29.26 -5.49
C ALA A 96 -19.44 28.02 -5.78
N ARG A 97 -19.72 27.22 -4.75
CA ARG A 97 -20.56 26.02 -4.82
C ARG A 97 -21.94 26.27 -4.23
N SER A 98 -22.97 25.60 -4.74
CA SER A 98 -24.34 25.74 -4.25
C SER A 98 -24.63 24.88 -3.03
N GLY A 99 -23.93 23.74 -2.86
CA GLY A 99 -24.09 22.80 -1.76
C GLY A 99 -22.87 21.91 -1.48
N ALA A 100 -23.06 20.87 -0.66
CA ALA A 100 -22.02 19.88 -0.38
C ALA A 100 -21.87 18.90 -1.55
N SER A 101 -20.67 18.39 -1.80
CA SER A 101 -20.42 17.38 -2.82
C SER A 101 -19.62 16.19 -2.27
N THR A 102 -20.02 14.98 -2.64
CA THR A 102 -19.36 13.73 -2.24
C THR A 102 -18.54 13.18 -3.40
N TRP A 103 -17.26 12.95 -3.15
CA TRP A 103 -16.30 12.50 -4.16
C TRP A 103 -15.89 11.07 -3.89
N THR A 104 -15.46 10.32 -4.91
CA THR A 104 -14.96 8.96 -4.75
C THR A 104 -13.65 8.77 -5.51
N VAL A 105 -12.68 8.15 -4.83
CA VAL A 105 -11.49 7.55 -5.46
C VAL A 105 -11.61 6.03 -5.35
N GLU A 106 -11.35 5.35 -6.46
CA GLU A 106 -11.42 3.90 -6.51
C GLU A 106 -10.28 3.35 -7.34
N VAL A 107 -9.76 2.19 -6.93
CA VAL A 107 -8.69 1.51 -7.63
C VAL A 107 -9.18 0.17 -8.12
N PHE A 108 -8.88 -0.17 -9.37
CA PHE A 108 -9.26 -1.41 -10.02
C PHE A 108 -8.01 -2.15 -10.50
N ASP A 109 -8.01 -3.48 -10.41
CA ASP A 109 -6.99 -4.30 -11.07
C ASP A 109 -7.24 -4.36 -12.60
N GLY A 110 -6.33 -5.01 -13.33
CA GLY A 110 -6.48 -5.20 -14.78
C GLY A 110 -7.68 -6.04 -15.21
N LEU A 111 -8.25 -6.82 -14.27
CA LEU A 111 -9.51 -7.54 -14.44
C LEU A 111 -10.74 -6.69 -14.07
N ARG A 112 -10.53 -5.40 -13.81
CA ARG A 112 -11.54 -4.40 -13.43
C ARG A 112 -12.27 -4.75 -12.14
N ARG A 113 -11.64 -5.51 -11.26
CA ARG A 113 -12.13 -5.79 -9.91
C ARG A 113 -11.65 -4.68 -9.00
N ARG A 114 -12.61 -4.06 -8.29
CA ARG A 114 -12.33 -2.99 -7.34
C ARG A 114 -11.49 -3.54 -6.19
N GLN A 115 -10.37 -2.89 -5.92
CA GLN A 115 -9.47 -3.23 -4.85
C GLN A 115 -9.90 -2.54 -3.55
N ALA A 116 -9.73 -3.26 -2.44
CA ALA A 116 -9.99 -2.71 -1.13
C ALA A 116 -8.78 -1.89 -0.66
N CYS A 117 -9.05 -0.68 -0.17
CA CYS A 117 -8.04 0.16 0.46
C CYS A 117 -7.97 -0.16 1.96
N THR A 118 -6.77 -0.26 2.50
CA THR A 118 -6.50 -0.47 3.93
C THR A 118 -6.57 0.83 4.72
N ALA A 119 -6.26 1.96 4.07
CA ALA A 119 -6.31 3.30 4.64
C ALA A 119 -6.72 4.35 3.59
N GLY A 120 -6.96 5.58 4.07
CA GLY A 120 -7.35 6.73 3.25
C GLY A 120 -8.86 6.91 3.09
N ALA A 121 -9.28 8.17 2.93
CA ALA A 121 -10.68 8.53 2.72
C ALA A 121 -11.09 8.29 1.26
N GLN A 122 -11.84 7.21 1.02
CA GLN A 122 -12.29 6.85 -0.33
C GLN A 122 -13.45 7.70 -0.83
N THR A 123 -14.34 8.10 0.08
CA THR A 123 -15.62 8.73 -0.24
C THR A 123 -15.95 9.96 0.64
N PRO A 124 -15.04 10.95 0.74
CA PRO A 124 -15.28 12.13 1.56
C PRO A 124 -16.35 13.05 0.96
N THR A 125 -17.06 13.74 1.84
CA THR A 125 -17.99 14.81 1.49
C THR A 125 -17.38 16.16 1.82
N ALA A 126 -17.41 17.06 0.86
CA ALA A 126 -16.94 18.44 0.97
C ALA A 126 -18.12 19.37 1.22
N ASP A 127 -18.23 19.93 2.42
CA ASP A 127 -19.23 20.94 2.75
C ASP A 127 -19.18 22.13 1.79
N LYS A 128 -20.30 22.81 1.54
CA LYS A 128 -20.43 23.94 0.61
C LYS A 128 -19.28 24.97 0.66
N ALA A 129 -18.80 25.29 1.86
CA ALA A 129 -17.78 26.32 2.07
C ALA A 129 -16.33 25.81 1.88
N ALA A 130 -16.11 24.51 1.70
CA ALA A 130 -14.78 23.96 1.51
C ALA A 130 -14.17 24.45 0.17
N SER A 131 -12.88 24.73 0.17
CA SER A 131 -12.12 25.09 -1.04
C SER A 131 -11.53 23.88 -1.75
N SER A 132 -11.43 22.74 -1.06
CA SER A 132 -10.92 21.50 -1.62
C SER A 132 -11.44 20.29 -0.83
N VAL A 133 -11.21 19.09 -1.39
CA VAL A 133 -11.40 17.81 -0.71
C VAL A 133 -10.24 16.89 -1.05
N SER A 134 -9.70 16.23 -0.03
CA SER A 134 -8.64 15.25 -0.18
C SER A 134 -9.20 13.84 -0.04
N LEU A 135 -8.82 12.98 -0.99
CA LEU A 135 -9.12 11.56 -1.03
C LEU A 135 -7.80 10.81 -0.98
N GLY A 136 -7.83 9.58 -0.49
CA GLY A 136 -6.67 8.71 -0.63
C GLY A 136 -7.05 7.25 -0.48
N CYS A 137 -6.24 6.35 -1.03
CA CYS A 137 -6.38 4.89 -0.99
C CYS A 137 -4.99 4.27 -0.86
N THR A 138 -4.72 3.67 0.29
CA THR A 138 -3.56 2.80 0.46
C THR A 138 -4.00 1.37 0.13
N LEU A 139 -3.35 0.72 -0.84
CA LEU A 139 -3.64 -0.67 -1.19
C LEU A 139 -3.06 -1.64 -0.16
N ARG A 140 -3.46 -2.92 -0.25
CA ARG A 140 -2.70 -4.01 0.36
C ARG A 140 -1.44 -4.26 -0.46
N GLU A 141 -0.45 -4.87 0.18
CA GLU A 141 0.76 -5.34 -0.50
C GLU A 141 0.39 -6.27 -1.66
N VAL A 142 1.00 -6.02 -2.81
CA VAL A 142 0.84 -6.83 -4.01
C VAL A 142 1.56 -8.16 -3.80
N ARG A 143 0.82 -9.26 -3.88
CA ARG A 143 1.37 -10.59 -3.62
C ARG A 143 1.90 -11.19 -4.93
N PRO A 144 3.01 -11.95 -4.90
CA PRO A 144 3.54 -12.61 -6.09
C PRO A 144 2.70 -13.83 -6.51
N TRP A 145 1.67 -14.21 -5.74
CA TRP A 145 0.65 -15.21 -6.08
C TRP A 145 -0.59 -15.01 -5.19
N ALA A 146 -1.70 -15.67 -5.55
CA ALA A 146 -2.90 -15.74 -4.70
C ALA A 146 -3.70 -17.01 -4.99
N GLU A 147 -4.44 -17.52 -4.01
CA GLU A 147 -5.42 -18.59 -4.26
C GLU A 147 -6.58 -18.10 -5.15
N PRO A 148 -7.25 -18.98 -5.93
CA PRO A 148 -8.31 -18.58 -6.85
C PRO A 148 -9.52 -17.85 -6.21
N TRP A 149 -9.73 -18.02 -4.90
CA TRP A 149 -10.80 -17.37 -4.14
C TRP A 149 -10.31 -16.12 -3.37
N SER A 150 -9.01 -15.85 -3.38
CA SER A 150 -8.47 -14.65 -2.74
C SER A 150 -8.73 -13.42 -3.61
N ALA A 151 -8.91 -12.28 -2.93
CA ALA A 151 -9.05 -10.97 -3.54
C ALA A 151 -7.81 -10.11 -3.29
N ASP A 152 -6.65 -10.75 -3.04
CA ASP A 152 -5.40 -10.04 -2.80
C ASP A 152 -4.89 -9.39 -4.09
N PRO A 153 -4.26 -8.20 -4.00
CA PRO A 153 -3.69 -7.53 -5.16
C PRO A 153 -2.57 -8.38 -5.77
N LEU A 154 -2.56 -8.47 -7.11
CA LEU A 154 -1.57 -9.22 -7.89
C LEU A 154 -0.80 -8.31 -8.84
N PRO A 155 0.39 -8.69 -9.31
CA PRO A 155 1.20 -7.83 -10.16
C PRO A 155 0.50 -7.55 -11.49
N GLY A 156 0.66 -6.33 -12.00
CA GLY A 156 0.08 -5.92 -13.28
C GLY A 156 -0.34 -4.45 -13.30
N THR A 157 -1.22 -4.12 -14.25
CA THR A 157 -1.73 -2.76 -14.42
C THR A 157 -2.96 -2.52 -13.54
N TYR A 158 -2.93 -1.41 -12.80
CA TYR A 158 -4.02 -0.92 -11.97
C TYR A 158 -4.57 0.37 -12.55
N PHE A 159 -5.83 0.67 -12.25
CA PHE A 159 -6.55 1.83 -12.74
C PHE A 159 -7.11 2.62 -11.58
N VAL A 160 -6.80 3.91 -11.51
CA VAL A 160 -7.43 4.86 -10.58
C VAL A 160 -8.58 5.54 -11.29
N ARG A 161 -9.75 5.54 -10.65
CA ARG A 161 -10.93 6.30 -11.04
C ARG A 161 -11.23 7.36 -9.98
N LEU A 162 -11.31 8.61 -10.40
CA LEU A 162 -11.83 9.71 -9.59
C LEU A 162 -13.13 10.21 -10.20
N SER A 163 -14.16 10.35 -9.38
CA SER A 163 -15.46 10.87 -9.82
C SER A 163 -16.25 11.49 -8.67
N VAL A 164 -17.26 12.28 -8.99
CA VAL A 164 -18.24 12.75 -8.00
C VAL A 164 -19.38 11.72 -7.88
N ALA A 165 -19.75 11.38 -6.64
CA ALA A 165 -20.82 10.44 -6.34
C ALA A 165 -22.15 11.16 -6.07
N ASP A 166 -22.10 12.35 -5.47
CA ASP A 166 -23.27 13.19 -5.19
C ASP A 166 -22.89 14.67 -5.25
N VAL A 167 -23.72 15.47 -5.90
CA VAL A 167 -23.48 16.91 -6.10
C VAL A 167 -24.78 17.61 -6.45
N PRO A 168 -24.99 18.87 -6.02
CA PRO A 168 -26.12 19.66 -6.47
C PRO A 168 -26.12 19.82 -7.99
N GLU A 169 -27.28 19.69 -8.60
CA GLU A 169 -27.46 19.84 -10.06
C GLU A 169 -26.88 21.16 -10.62
N PRO A 170 -26.99 22.33 -9.94
CA PRO A 170 -26.39 23.57 -10.43
C PRO A 170 -24.85 23.57 -10.47
N ASP A 171 -24.20 22.68 -9.73
CA ASP A 171 -22.74 22.59 -9.64
C ASP A 171 -22.15 21.59 -10.66
N LEU A 172 -23.00 20.86 -11.41
CA LEU A 172 -22.54 19.99 -12.49
C LEU A 172 -21.90 20.80 -13.61
N GLY A 173 -20.76 20.33 -14.12
CA GLY A 173 -19.97 21.03 -15.13
C GLY A 173 -19.13 22.19 -14.59
N ALA A 174 -19.21 22.51 -13.29
CA ALA A 174 -18.36 23.53 -12.69
C ALA A 174 -16.88 23.11 -12.74
N PRO A 175 -15.95 24.04 -13.01
CA PRO A 175 -14.53 23.73 -13.12
C PRO A 175 -13.97 23.25 -11.79
N VAL A 176 -13.11 22.24 -11.84
CA VAL A 176 -12.33 21.72 -10.72
C VAL A 176 -10.89 21.51 -11.17
N GLU A 177 -9.97 21.65 -10.22
CA GLU A 177 -8.56 21.31 -10.41
C GLU A 177 -8.27 20.05 -9.62
N VAL A 178 -7.67 19.06 -10.27
CA VAL A 178 -7.37 17.76 -9.67
C VAL A 178 -5.87 17.57 -9.60
N GLU A 179 -5.38 17.34 -8.39
CA GLU A 179 -4.03 16.86 -8.15
C GLU A 179 -4.09 15.39 -7.76
N LEU A 180 -3.22 14.56 -8.34
CA LEU A 180 -3.12 13.14 -8.01
C LEU A 180 -1.65 12.74 -7.92
N LEU A 181 -1.35 11.87 -6.96
CA LEU A 181 -0.06 11.21 -6.85
C LEU A 181 -0.28 9.75 -6.44
N VAL A 182 0.42 8.85 -7.11
CA VAL A 182 0.50 7.43 -6.74
C VAL A 182 1.94 7.17 -6.34
N SER A 183 2.17 6.69 -5.13
CA SER A 183 3.49 6.23 -4.67
C SER A 183 3.57 4.71 -4.68
N ALA A 184 4.77 4.20 -4.49
CA ALA A 184 5.04 2.79 -4.29
C ALA A 184 6.08 2.67 -3.17
N ASP A 185 5.71 1.99 -2.10
CA ASP A 185 6.60 1.62 -1.01
C ASP A 185 6.86 0.12 -1.07
N GLY A 186 8.07 -0.31 -0.70
CA GLY A 186 8.46 -1.72 -0.70
C GLY A 186 9.55 -2.05 -1.73
N GLU A 187 10.48 -2.93 -1.33
CA GLU A 187 11.65 -3.33 -2.12
C GLU A 187 11.41 -4.69 -2.79
N GLY A 188 10.33 -4.83 -3.55
CA GLY A 188 9.99 -6.08 -4.25
C GLY A 188 9.65 -7.26 -3.31
N ALA A 189 8.93 -8.25 -3.82
CA ALA A 189 8.59 -9.43 -3.01
C ALA A 189 9.86 -10.26 -2.75
N PRO A 190 10.11 -10.72 -1.52
CA PRO A 190 11.13 -11.73 -1.29
C PRO A 190 10.77 -12.98 -2.10
N ALA A 191 11.76 -13.62 -2.74
CA ALA A 191 11.60 -14.84 -3.54
C ALA A 191 10.98 -16.04 -2.76
N ASP A 192 10.81 -15.88 -1.44
CA ASP A 192 10.29 -16.89 -0.53
C ASP A 192 8.76 -17.11 -0.64
N ASP A 193 8.02 -16.20 -1.29
CA ASP A 193 6.55 -16.29 -1.37
C ASP A 193 6.02 -17.05 -2.60
N GLY A 194 6.86 -17.47 -3.55
CA GLY A 194 6.41 -18.14 -4.78
C GLY A 194 5.91 -17.17 -5.84
N GLU A 195 5.97 -17.57 -7.11
CA GLU A 195 5.79 -16.67 -8.26
C GLU A 195 4.63 -17.12 -9.15
N LEU A 196 3.89 -16.16 -9.71
CA LEU A 196 2.92 -16.44 -10.76
C LEU A 196 3.65 -17.04 -11.96
N ALA A 197 3.34 -18.30 -12.32
CA ALA A 197 3.91 -18.95 -13.51
C ALA A 197 3.63 -18.18 -14.82
N VAL A 198 2.53 -17.43 -14.87
CA VAL A 198 2.18 -16.48 -15.94
C VAL A 198 1.51 -15.26 -15.28
N PRO A 199 1.94 -14.02 -15.57
CA PRO A 199 1.22 -12.82 -15.12
C PRO A 199 -0.24 -12.87 -15.54
N LEU A 200 -1.18 -12.88 -14.59
CA LEU A 200 -2.62 -12.98 -14.88
C LEU A 200 -3.15 -11.78 -15.68
N VAL A 201 -2.46 -10.65 -15.55
CA VAL A 201 -2.70 -9.46 -16.37
C VAL A 201 -1.35 -9.06 -16.97
N PRO A 202 -1.13 -9.23 -18.28
CA PRO A 202 0.07 -8.73 -18.91
C PRO A 202 0.14 -7.21 -18.69
N ASN A 203 1.34 -6.70 -18.39
CA ASN A 203 1.57 -5.25 -18.31
C ASN A 203 1.31 -4.63 -19.69
N THR A 204 0.08 -4.14 -19.91
CA THR A 204 -0.32 -3.56 -21.17
C THR A 204 0.28 -2.16 -21.26
N ARG A 205 1.36 -2.00 -22.04
CA ARG A 205 1.84 -0.68 -22.45
C ARG A 205 0.83 -0.09 -23.43
N ALA A 206 -0.04 0.80 -22.95
CA ALA A 206 -1.04 1.45 -23.77
C ALA A 206 -0.38 2.14 -24.98
N GLY A 207 -0.82 1.80 -26.19
CA GLY A 207 -0.29 2.34 -27.45
C GLY A 207 0.77 1.48 -28.17
N ALA A 208 1.26 0.40 -27.55
CA ALA A 208 2.08 -0.58 -28.25
C ALA A 208 1.18 -1.61 -28.95
N VAL A 209 1.32 -1.75 -30.28
CA VAL A 209 0.76 -2.92 -30.97
C VAL A 209 1.63 -4.11 -30.57
N LEU A 210 1.06 -5.06 -29.83
CA LEU A 210 1.68 -6.36 -29.61
C LEU A 210 1.62 -7.13 -30.94
N THR A 211 2.53 -6.80 -31.88
CA THR A 211 2.62 -7.47 -33.20
C THR A 211 3.25 -8.84 -33.12
N ASP A 212 3.84 -9.18 -31.99
CA ASP A 212 4.39 -10.50 -31.72
C ASP A 212 3.41 -11.26 -30.85
N GLU A 213 2.98 -12.45 -31.30
CA GLU A 213 2.66 -13.54 -30.38
C GLU A 213 3.80 -13.56 -29.39
N GLN A 214 3.53 -13.16 -28.14
CA GLN A 214 4.53 -12.69 -27.19
C GLN A 214 5.72 -13.63 -27.22
N ALA A 215 6.76 -13.22 -27.94
CA ALA A 215 8.07 -13.78 -27.76
C ALA A 215 8.37 -13.46 -26.31
N ILE A 216 8.31 -14.52 -25.49
CA ILE A 216 8.93 -14.59 -24.19
C ILE A 216 10.25 -13.84 -24.38
N ALA A 217 10.35 -12.62 -23.85
CA ALA A 217 11.63 -11.97 -23.76
C ALA A 217 12.50 -13.02 -23.06
N PRO A 218 13.62 -13.47 -23.66
CA PRO A 218 14.56 -14.27 -22.92
C PRO A 218 14.78 -13.48 -21.64
N VAL A 219 14.60 -14.17 -20.51
CA VAL A 219 15.10 -13.69 -19.24
C VAL A 219 16.54 -13.26 -19.57
N ASP A 220 16.81 -11.97 -19.44
CA ASP A 220 18.17 -11.48 -19.60
C ASP A 220 18.87 -12.02 -18.35
N ASP A 221 19.35 -13.27 -18.45
CA ASP A 221 20.28 -13.91 -17.53
C ASP A 221 21.62 -13.17 -17.67
N ALA A 222 21.60 -11.88 -17.35
CA ALA A 222 22.74 -11.00 -17.24
C ALA A 222 23.03 -10.76 -15.76
N ASP A 223 22.96 -11.82 -14.97
CA ASP A 223 23.90 -12.01 -13.88
C ASP A 223 24.81 -13.16 -14.32
N GLU A 224 26.11 -12.89 -14.43
CA GLU A 224 27.13 -13.95 -14.36
C GLU A 224 27.11 -14.53 -12.92
N GLY A 225 25.98 -15.12 -12.55
CA GLY A 225 25.80 -15.95 -11.39
C GLY A 225 26.67 -17.17 -11.58
N SER A 226 27.61 -17.32 -10.66
CA SER A 226 28.50 -18.48 -10.55
C SER A 226 27.70 -19.76 -10.75
N TRP A 227 28.26 -20.78 -11.42
CA TRP A 227 27.67 -22.13 -11.58
C TRP A 227 27.22 -22.82 -10.26
N LEU A 228 27.41 -22.14 -9.13
CA LEU A 228 26.93 -22.48 -7.80
C LEU A 228 25.48 -22.05 -7.55
N ASP A 229 24.97 -20.98 -8.17
CA ASP A 229 23.60 -20.47 -7.96
C ASP A 229 22.55 -21.34 -8.68
N ASP A 230 22.94 -22.02 -9.77
CA ASP A 230 22.10 -22.98 -10.49
C ASP A 230 22.09 -24.37 -9.82
N LEU A 231 23.10 -24.65 -8.98
CA LEU A 231 23.24 -25.89 -8.21
C LEU A 231 22.63 -25.78 -6.80
N LEU A 232 22.49 -24.56 -6.27
CA LEU A 232 22.00 -24.30 -4.92
C LEU A 232 20.81 -23.35 -4.97
N PRO A 233 19.61 -23.75 -4.50
CA PRO A 233 18.47 -22.84 -4.45
C PRO A 233 18.84 -21.60 -3.64
N ALA A 234 18.43 -20.42 -4.13
CA ALA A 234 18.66 -19.12 -3.49
C ALA A 234 18.56 -19.24 -1.96
N LEU A 235 19.65 -18.88 -1.27
CA LEU A 235 19.82 -19.08 0.18
C LEU A 235 18.94 -18.09 0.96
N GLY A 236 17.64 -18.31 0.93
CA GLY A 236 16.64 -17.50 1.64
C GLY A 236 16.65 -17.71 3.14
N SER A 237 15.87 -16.89 3.83
CA SER A 237 15.69 -16.88 5.29
C SER A 237 15.41 -18.27 5.88
N ARG A 238 14.65 -19.10 5.16
CA ARG A 238 14.33 -20.50 5.50
C ARG A 238 15.55 -21.41 5.60
N TRP A 239 16.53 -21.27 4.70
CA TRP A 239 17.74 -22.09 4.68
C TRP A 239 18.68 -21.69 5.80
N ILE A 240 18.77 -20.38 6.09
CA ILE A 240 19.53 -19.88 7.24
C ILE A 240 18.93 -20.45 8.53
N TRP A 241 17.61 -20.34 8.72
CA TRP A 241 16.95 -20.88 9.91
C TRP A 241 17.05 -22.41 10.01
N THR A 242 16.89 -23.13 8.90
CA THR A 242 16.99 -24.59 8.90
C THR A 242 18.43 -25.05 9.15
N SER A 243 19.42 -24.35 8.61
CA SER A 243 20.84 -24.65 8.82
C SER A 243 21.28 -24.34 10.25
N VAL A 244 20.91 -23.17 10.77
CA VAL A 244 21.19 -22.78 12.16
C VAL A 244 20.50 -23.74 13.13
N GLY A 245 19.23 -24.07 12.88
CA GLY A 245 18.48 -25.06 13.66
C GLY A 245 19.11 -26.46 13.61
N GLY A 246 19.52 -26.90 12.42
CA GLY A 246 20.21 -28.18 12.22
C GLY A 246 21.55 -28.25 12.94
N ILE A 247 22.35 -27.19 12.88
CA ILE A 247 23.61 -27.07 13.62
C ILE A 247 23.33 -27.13 15.12
N LEU A 248 22.38 -26.35 15.63
CA LEU A 248 22.02 -26.37 17.06
C LEU A 248 21.55 -27.76 17.52
N ALA A 249 20.74 -28.44 16.71
CA ALA A 249 20.28 -29.80 17.01
C ALA A 249 21.45 -30.81 17.04
N ALA A 250 22.39 -30.71 16.09
CA ALA A 250 23.58 -31.55 16.07
C ALA A 250 24.47 -31.31 17.30
N VAL A 251 24.71 -30.05 17.67
CA VAL A 251 25.46 -29.69 18.88
C VAL A 251 24.78 -30.24 20.13
N ALA A 252 23.46 -30.05 20.27
CA ALA A 252 22.70 -30.58 21.39
C ALA A 252 22.78 -32.11 21.47
N GLY A 253 22.73 -32.80 20.33
CA GLY A 253 22.89 -34.26 20.25
C GLY A 253 24.27 -34.74 20.71
N VAL A 254 25.35 -34.09 20.26
CA VAL A 254 26.72 -34.44 20.66
C VAL A 254 26.95 -34.17 22.15
N VAL A 255 26.51 -33.02 22.66
CA VAL A 255 26.63 -32.66 24.07
C VAL A 255 25.81 -33.61 24.95
N GLY A 256 24.55 -33.90 24.57
CA GLY A 256 23.70 -34.84 25.28
C GLY A 256 24.28 -36.26 25.29
N PHE A 257 24.85 -36.71 24.18
CA PHE A 257 25.55 -38.00 24.10
C PHE A 257 26.79 -38.04 25.00
N ALA A 258 27.58 -36.96 25.03
CA ALA A 258 28.76 -36.87 25.90
C ALA A 258 28.39 -36.93 27.39
N LEU A 259 27.29 -36.27 27.80
CA LEU A 259 26.80 -36.27 29.18
C LEU A 259 26.21 -37.63 29.61
N THR A 260 25.59 -38.36 28.69
CA THR A 260 24.96 -39.66 28.96
C THR A 260 25.94 -40.84 28.83
N ARG A 261 27.10 -40.64 28.20
CA ARG A 261 28.16 -41.65 28.13
C ARG A 261 28.78 -41.87 29.51
N ARG A 262 28.49 -43.01 30.15
CA ARG A 262 29.24 -43.45 31.33
C ARG A 262 30.68 -43.80 30.92
N PRO A 263 31.71 -43.28 31.60
CA PRO A 263 33.07 -43.76 31.40
C PRO A 263 33.12 -45.24 31.76
N ARG A 264 33.59 -46.07 30.84
CA ARG A 264 33.95 -47.46 31.16
C ARG A 264 35.12 -47.36 32.14
N ARG A 265 34.88 -47.65 33.42
CA ARG A 265 35.95 -47.86 34.39
C ARG A 265 36.70 -49.11 33.93
N ALA A 266 37.91 -48.91 33.43
CA ALA A 266 38.95 -49.93 33.34
C ALA A 266 39.86 -49.78 34.56
#